data_AF-A0A2D9QZD6-F1
#
_entry.id   AF-A0A2D9QZD6-F1
#
_cell.length_a   1.000
_cell.length_b   1.000
_cell.length_c   1.000
_cell.angle_alpha   90.00
_cell.angle_beta   90.00
_cell.angle_gamma   90.00
#
_symmetry.space_group_name_H-M   'P 1'
#
loop_
_entity.id
_entity.type
_entity.pdbx_description
1 polymer ?
#
loop_
_entity_poly.entity_id
_entity_poly.type
_entity_poly.pdbx_seq_one_letter_code
_entity_poly.pdbx_strand_id
1 'polypeptide(L)'
;MVSLKPFKGTRPFNEEAINIIAPSTDHLSEDNIDLISNQNYWNYLKILNPVGQLKESETLLAAKNHFNEMKKNDVIKQDDRLSFYIYQISQEEHTQLGFLALANINDFLSHKIKGHENTLVNRMNERADQMINIETQIGPIYMSYPDDNKINKLLESFTSLVPDYDFESFDHSCHKLWCISDPDDINIISKQLRSINSLYIADGHHRMGAMSIISQNYKKYGSQSKRNRNCDGVMVAAFPAEQSKIFDYNRVIKDLNGLSENDFLDKL
;
A
#
# COMPACT_ATOMS: atom_id res chain seq x y z
N MET A 1 15.55 16.13 1.58
CA MET A 1 14.17 15.90 1.11
C MET A 1 14.02 14.53 0.46
N VAL A 2 12.86 13.94 0.67
CA VAL A 2 12.38 12.76 -0.06
C VAL A 2 11.77 13.21 -1.38
N SER A 3 12.02 12.47 -2.46
CA SER A 3 11.48 12.70 -3.79
C SER A 3 10.09 12.06 -3.89
N LEU A 4 9.06 12.90 -3.87
CA LEU A 4 7.65 12.49 -3.98
C LEU A 4 7.08 13.03 -5.30
N LYS A 5 6.47 12.15 -6.09
CA LYS A 5 5.95 12.47 -7.42
C LYS A 5 4.51 12.01 -7.60
N PRO A 6 3.72 12.74 -8.41
CA PRO A 6 2.41 12.26 -8.83
C PRO A 6 2.58 11.06 -9.78
N PHE A 7 1.52 10.27 -9.93
CA PHE A 7 1.53 9.07 -10.76
C PHE A 7 0.15 8.78 -11.36
N LYS A 8 0.12 7.81 -12.27
CA LYS A 8 -1.12 7.30 -12.88
C LYS A 8 -1.54 6.05 -12.12
N GLY A 9 -2.44 6.21 -11.17
CA GLY A 9 -3.01 5.12 -10.37
C GLY A 9 -3.91 4.23 -11.20
N THR A 10 -3.87 2.93 -10.90
CA THR A 10 -4.84 1.95 -11.40
C THR A 10 -5.89 1.76 -10.32
N ARG A 11 -7.14 2.17 -10.59
CA ARG A 11 -8.20 2.30 -9.58
C ARG A 11 -9.55 1.78 -10.10
N PRO A 12 -10.53 1.50 -9.23
CA PRO A 12 -11.88 1.14 -9.64
C PRO A 12 -12.48 2.16 -10.62
N PHE A 13 -13.19 1.70 -11.66
CA PHE A 13 -13.75 2.58 -12.69
C PHE A 13 -15.25 2.36 -12.92
N ASN A 14 -15.67 1.18 -13.40
CA ASN A 14 -17.08 0.85 -13.63
C ASN A 14 -17.67 -0.12 -12.58
N GLU A 15 -17.09 -0.14 -11.39
CA GLU A 15 -17.54 -0.94 -10.27
C GLU A 15 -17.28 -0.13 -8.99
N GLU A 16 -18.19 -0.27 -8.03
CA GLU A 16 -18.09 0.44 -6.75
C GLU A 16 -16.83 -0.02 -6.01
N ALA A 17 -16.05 0.93 -5.48
CA ALA A 17 -14.80 0.59 -4.81
C ALA A 17 -15.01 -0.40 -3.66
N ILE A 18 -16.11 -0.25 -2.91
CA ILE A 18 -16.50 -1.14 -1.81
C ILE A 18 -16.64 -2.62 -2.25
N ASN A 19 -17.02 -2.86 -3.51
CA ASN A 19 -17.19 -4.20 -4.04
C ASN A 19 -15.88 -4.86 -4.47
N ILE A 20 -14.83 -4.06 -4.67
CA ILE A 20 -13.53 -4.54 -5.12
C ILE A 20 -12.58 -4.67 -3.94
N ILE A 21 -12.62 -3.76 -2.96
CA ILE A 21 -11.62 -3.75 -1.89
C ILE A 21 -11.54 -5.07 -1.14
N ALA A 22 -10.33 -5.42 -0.72
CA ALA A 22 -10.06 -6.53 0.17
C ALA A 22 -8.97 -6.11 1.16
N PRO A 23 -9.08 -6.49 2.44
CA PRO A 23 -8.01 -6.28 3.41
C PRO A 23 -6.83 -7.20 3.12
N SER A 24 -5.73 -7.01 3.86
CA SER A 24 -4.61 -7.95 3.82
C SER A 24 -5.07 -9.34 4.32
N THR A 25 -4.73 -10.38 3.57
CA THR A 25 -4.97 -11.79 3.94
C THR A 25 -4.32 -12.18 5.27
N ASP A 26 -3.23 -11.49 5.65
CA ASP A 26 -2.45 -11.79 6.85
C ASP A 26 -3.25 -11.64 8.16
N HIS A 27 -4.40 -10.94 8.11
CA HIS A 27 -5.27 -10.66 9.27
C HIS A 27 -6.69 -11.21 9.14
N LEU A 28 -6.99 -11.95 8.07
CA LEU A 28 -8.33 -12.49 7.86
C LEU A 28 -8.51 -13.88 8.48
N SER A 29 -9.67 -14.11 9.10
CA SER A 29 -10.15 -15.46 9.39
C SER A 29 -10.62 -16.16 8.11
N GLU A 30 -10.72 -17.49 8.15
CA GLU A 30 -11.30 -18.27 7.04
C GLU A 30 -12.73 -17.79 6.71
N ASP A 31 -13.54 -17.49 7.74
CA ASP A 31 -14.90 -16.96 7.57
C ASP A 31 -14.90 -15.62 6.80
N ASN A 32 -13.95 -14.73 7.09
CA ASN A 32 -13.84 -13.44 6.39
C ASN A 32 -13.41 -13.63 4.93
N ILE A 33 -12.50 -14.58 4.67
CA ILE A 33 -12.07 -14.92 3.32
C ILE A 33 -13.26 -15.45 2.50
N ASP A 34 -14.04 -16.37 3.07
CA ASP A 34 -15.21 -16.93 2.40
C ASP A 34 -16.29 -15.86 2.18
N LEU A 35 -16.53 -14.98 3.16
CA LEU A 35 -17.48 -13.88 3.04
C LEU A 35 -17.10 -12.96 1.87
N ILE A 36 -15.87 -12.45 1.84
CA ILE A 36 -15.39 -11.52 0.81
C ILE A 36 -15.38 -12.20 -0.56
N SER A 37 -14.94 -13.45 -0.62
CA SER A 37 -14.84 -14.21 -1.88
C SER A 37 -16.21 -14.45 -2.52
N ASN A 38 -17.26 -14.63 -1.70
CA ASN A 38 -18.61 -14.91 -2.17
C ASN A 38 -19.45 -13.64 -2.43
N GLN A 39 -19.08 -12.50 -1.85
CA GLN A 39 -19.82 -11.24 -2.01
C GLN A 39 -19.71 -10.65 -3.43
N ASN A 40 -18.51 -10.62 -4.01
CA ASN A 40 -18.30 -10.10 -5.35
C ASN A 40 -17.16 -10.84 -6.06
N TYR A 41 -17.37 -11.26 -7.31
CA TYR A 41 -16.35 -11.93 -8.12
C TYR A 41 -15.10 -11.08 -8.32
N TRP A 42 -15.26 -9.76 -8.46
CA TRP A 42 -14.21 -8.76 -8.72
C TRP A 42 -13.40 -8.35 -7.50
N ASN A 43 -13.63 -8.96 -6.33
CA ASN A 43 -12.86 -8.67 -5.14
C ASN A 43 -11.33 -8.77 -5.39
N TYR A 44 -10.57 -7.94 -4.69
CA TYR A 44 -9.12 -7.82 -4.85
C TYR A 44 -8.35 -8.88 -4.06
N LEU A 45 -9.04 -9.76 -3.32
CA LEU A 45 -8.42 -10.77 -2.45
C LEU A 45 -7.57 -11.76 -3.26
N LYS A 46 -8.07 -12.16 -4.43
CA LYS A 46 -7.32 -13.01 -5.39
C LYS A 46 -5.99 -12.39 -5.80
N ILE A 47 -5.94 -11.06 -5.88
CA ILE A 47 -4.73 -10.32 -6.23
C ILE A 47 -3.82 -10.17 -5.01
N LEU A 48 -4.39 -10.02 -3.81
CA LEU A 48 -3.68 -9.85 -2.53
C LEU A 48 -3.30 -11.14 -1.81
N ASN A 49 -3.38 -12.31 -2.46
CA ASN A 49 -3.09 -13.62 -1.85
C ASN A 49 -1.66 -14.13 -2.14
N PRO A 50 -0.62 -13.66 -1.42
CA PRO A 50 0.76 -14.10 -1.62
C PRO A 50 1.04 -15.54 -1.15
N VAL A 51 0.31 -16.07 -0.16
CA VAL A 51 0.69 -17.30 0.57
C VAL A 51 -0.33 -18.45 0.43
N GLY A 52 -1.30 -18.36 -0.49
CA GLY A 52 -2.18 -19.51 -0.78
C GLY A 52 -3.13 -19.87 0.35
N GLN A 53 -3.59 -18.89 1.14
CA GLN A 53 -4.76 -19.10 1.99
C GLN A 53 -5.99 -19.45 1.14
N LEU A 54 -6.05 -18.92 -0.09
CA LEU A 54 -6.99 -19.42 -1.10
C LEU A 54 -6.51 -20.77 -1.63
N LYS A 55 -7.44 -21.72 -1.77
CA LYS A 55 -7.24 -23.11 -2.24
C LYS A 55 -6.91 -23.21 -3.74
N GLU A 56 -6.14 -22.29 -4.29
CA GLU A 56 -5.78 -22.24 -5.71
C GLU A 56 -4.38 -22.84 -5.92
N SER A 57 -4.26 -23.82 -6.81
CA SER A 57 -2.99 -24.53 -7.07
C SER A 57 -1.92 -23.67 -7.76
N GLU A 58 -2.31 -22.56 -8.39
CA GLU A 58 -1.43 -21.64 -9.13
C GLU A 58 -1.80 -20.16 -8.83
N THR A 59 -1.70 -19.77 -7.57
CA THR A 59 -2.14 -18.45 -7.04
C THR A 59 -1.65 -17.25 -7.87
N LEU A 60 -0.39 -17.26 -8.32
CA LEU A 60 0.16 -16.18 -9.16
C LEU A 60 -0.52 -16.14 -10.54
N LEU A 61 -0.70 -17.28 -11.20
CA LEU A 61 -1.36 -17.29 -12.51
C LEU A 61 -2.82 -16.87 -12.40
N ALA A 62 -3.53 -17.35 -11.37
CA ALA A 62 -4.90 -16.95 -11.06
C ALA A 62 -5.00 -15.43 -10.82
N ALA A 63 -4.12 -14.86 -9.99
CA ALA A 63 -4.06 -13.42 -9.73
C ALA A 63 -3.82 -12.61 -11.03
N LYS A 64 -2.91 -13.07 -11.90
CA LYS A 64 -2.63 -12.41 -13.18
C LYS A 64 -3.83 -12.44 -14.12
N ASN A 65 -4.48 -13.59 -14.24
CA ASN A 65 -5.65 -13.76 -15.11
C ASN A 65 -6.80 -12.89 -14.60
N HIS A 66 -7.08 -12.91 -13.30
CA HIS A 66 -8.11 -12.09 -12.66
C HIS A 66 -7.84 -10.59 -12.87
N PHE A 67 -6.61 -10.13 -12.62
CA PHE A 67 -6.24 -8.72 -12.81
C PHE A 67 -6.34 -8.26 -14.27
N ASN A 68 -5.95 -9.11 -15.22
CA ASN A 68 -6.10 -8.83 -16.65
C ASN A 68 -7.57 -8.81 -17.07
N GLU A 69 -8.40 -9.68 -16.49
CA GLU A 69 -9.84 -9.71 -16.71
C GLU A 69 -10.51 -8.44 -16.17
N MET A 70 -10.13 -7.98 -14.97
CA MET A 70 -10.60 -6.71 -14.41
C MET A 70 -10.27 -5.52 -15.33
N LYS A 71 -9.05 -5.46 -15.87
CA LYS A 71 -8.65 -4.42 -16.84
C LYS A 71 -9.43 -4.51 -18.14
N LYS A 72 -9.64 -5.72 -18.67
CA LYS A 72 -10.36 -5.94 -19.94
C LYS A 72 -11.83 -5.52 -19.85
N ASN A 73 -12.44 -5.71 -18.69
CA ASN A 73 -13.85 -5.36 -18.44
C ASN A 73 -14.02 -3.95 -17.84
N ASP A 74 -12.97 -3.12 -17.84
CA ASP A 74 -12.99 -1.77 -17.26
C ASP A 74 -13.45 -1.71 -15.78
N VAL A 75 -13.29 -2.80 -15.03
CA VAL A 75 -13.54 -2.86 -13.58
C VAL A 75 -12.52 -1.98 -12.86
N ILE A 76 -11.26 -2.06 -13.30
CA ILE A 76 -10.19 -1.15 -12.91
C ILE A 76 -9.58 -0.49 -14.13
N LYS A 77 -9.15 0.75 -13.98
CA LYS A 77 -8.55 1.53 -15.06
C LYS A 77 -7.39 2.39 -14.55
N GLN A 78 -6.37 2.55 -15.37
CA GLN A 78 -5.28 3.48 -15.09
C GLN A 78 -5.69 4.90 -15.47
N ASP A 79 -5.38 5.86 -14.60
CA ASP A 79 -5.62 7.28 -14.88
C ASP A 79 -4.85 7.78 -16.12
N ASP A 80 -5.51 8.66 -16.88
CA ASP A 80 -4.91 9.28 -18.07
C ASP A 80 -3.89 10.38 -17.72
N ARG A 81 -4.02 10.98 -16.53
CA ARG A 81 -3.21 12.11 -16.04
C ARG A 81 -2.39 11.73 -14.81
N LEU A 82 -1.29 12.43 -14.60
CA LEU A 82 -0.52 12.31 -13.37
C LEU A 82 -1.31 12.96 -12.23
N SER A 83 -1.50 12.21 -11.15
CA SER A 83 -2.28 12.65 -10.00
C SER A 83 -1.50 12.48 -8.70
N PHE A 84 -1.77 13.36 -7.73
CA PHE A 84 -1.66 12.99 -6.32
C PHE A 84 -3.04 12.54 -5.86
N TYR A 85 -3.09 11.66 -4.87
CA TYR A 85 -4.35 11.23 -4.28
C TYR A 85 -4.37 11.67 -2.83
N ILE A 86 -5.31 12.52 -2.44
CA ILE A 86 -5.50 12.84 -1.03
C ILE A 86 -6.34 11.72 -0.45
N TYR A 87 -5.92 11.17 0.69
CA TYR A 87 -6.52 9.98 1.27
C TYR A 87 -6.86 10.21 2.72
N GLN A 88 -8.11 9.98 3.06
CA GLN A 88 -8.60 9.99 4.43
C GLN A 88 -9.05 8.60 4.82
N ILE A 89 -8.65 8.17 6.01
CA ILE A 89 -9.19 6.99 6.68
C ILE A 89 -9.67 7.42 8.07
N SER A 90 -10.88 7.00 8.44
CA SER A 90 -11.44 7.26 9.76
C SER A 90 -12.05 6.00 10.35
N GLN A 91 -11.85 5.80 11.65
CA GLN A 91 -12.46 4.73 12.42
C GLN A 91 -12.82 5.28 13.79
N GLU A 92 -14.10 5.16 14.17
CA GLU A 92 -14.65 5.77 15.38
C GLU A 92 -14.33 7.28 15.46
N GLU A 93 -13.69 7.74 16.53
CA GLU A 93 -13.28 9.14 16.73
C GLU A 93 -11.90 9.47 16.13
N HIS A 94 -11.24 8.52 15.48
CA HIS A 94 -9.91 8.71 14.91
C HIS A 94 -9.98 8.94 13.41
N THR A 95 -9.31 9.99 12.93
CA THR A 95 -9.19 10.30 11.50
C THR A 95 -7.74 10.60 11.16
N GLN A 96 -7.31 10.09 10.02
CA GLN A 96 -6.03 10.40 9.40
C GLN A 96 -6.27 10.96 8.00
N LEU A 97 -5.59 12.05 7.65
CA LEU A 97 -5.61 12.68 6.35
C LEU A 97 -4.18 12.78 5.82
N GLY A 98 -3.94 12.12 4.70
CA GLY A 98 -2.63 11.98 4.09
C GLY A 98 -2.71 12.05 2.57
N PHE A 99 -1.65 11.56 1.92
CA PHE A 99 -1.58 11.53 0.47
C PHE A 99 -0.92 10.25 -0.04
N LEU A 100 -1.26 9.85 -1.27
CA LEU A 100 -0.53 8.86 -2.03
C LEU A 100 0.37 9.53 -3.07
N ALA A 101 1.58 9.01 -3.18
CA ALA A 101 2.59 9.46 -4.13
C ALA A 101 3.55 8.31 -4.50
N LEU A 102 4.40 8.54 -5.51
CA LEU A 102 5.58 7.73 -5.73
C LEU A 102 6.79 8.34 -5.02
N ALA A 103 7.30 7.63 -4.01
CA ALA A 103 8.60 7.90 -3.41
C ALA A 103 9.72 7.25 -4.25
N ASN A 104 10.94 7.80 -4.24
CA ASN A 104 12.05 7.17 -4.94
C ASN A 104 12.73 6.09 -4.07
N ILE A 105 12.96 4.90 -4.61
CA ILE A 105 13.63 3.80 -3.90
C ILE A 105 15.05 4.19 -3.44
N ASN A 106 15.74 5.09 -4.14
CA ASN A 106 17.04 5.58 -3.70
C ASN A 106 16.96 6.42 -2.42
N ASP A 107 15.80 7.01 -2.09
CA ASP A 107 15.61 7.68 -0.80
C ASP A 107 15.50 6.67 0.36
N PHE A 108 15.08 5.43 0.10
CA PHE A 108 15.21 4.32 1.05
C PHE A 108 16.67 3.86 1.18
N LEU A 109 17.35 3.65 0.05
CA LEU A 109 18.77 3.24 0.05
C LEU A 109 19.71 4.28 0.67
N SER A 110 19.32 5.57 0.68
CA SER A 110 20.05 6.67 1.31
C SER A 110 19.52 7.06 2.71
N HIS A 111 18.70 6.20 3.33
CA HIS A 111 18.18 6.36 4.70
C HIS A 111 17.33 7.62 4.97
N LYS A 112 16.76 8.23 3.93
CA LYS A 112 15.72 9.26 4.10
C LYS A 112 14.35 8.63 4.35
N ILE A 113 14.09 7.47 3.78
CA ILE A 113 12.97 6.60 4.15
C ILE A 113 13.53 5.58 5.15
N LYS A 114 12.96 5.53 6.36
CA LYS A 114 13.51 4.81 7.50
C LYS A 114 12.59 3.65 7.89
N GLY A 115 13.15 2.44 7.95
CA GLY A 115 12.48 1.27 8.52
C GLY A 115 12.77 1.13 10.02
N HIS A 116 11.96 0.32 10.69
CA HIS A 116 12.07 0.06 12.14
C HIS A 116 12.00 -1.45 12.50
N GLU A 117 11.82 -2.32 11.51
CA GLU A 117 11.87 -3.79 11.67
C GLU A 117 12.79 -4.43 10.62
N ASN A 118 13.27 -5.63 10.94
CA ASN A 118 14.00 -6.47 9.99
C ASN A 118 13.03 -7.12 9.00
N THR A 119 13.44 -7.22 7.75
CA THR A 119 12.68 -7.92 6.72
C THR A 119 13.18 -9.34 6.52
N LEU A 120 12.27 -10.25 6.21
CA LEU A 120 12.61 -11.63 5.83
C LEU A 120 12.73 -11.74 4.30
N VAL A 121 13.87 -12.22 3.82
CA VAL A 121 14.16 -12.33 2.37
C VAL A 121 13.09 -13.09 1.60
N ASN A 122 12.59 -14.21 2.15
CA ASN A 122 11.54 -15.00 1.51
C ASN A 122 10.27 -14.17 1.29
N ARG A 123 9.81 -13.43 2.31
CA ARG A 123 8.64 -12.55 2.21
C ARG A 123 8.84 -11.40 1.23
N MET A 124 10.06 -10.87 1.12
CA MET A 124 10.38 -9.85 0.12
C MET A 124 10.28 -10.41 -1.31
N ASN A 125 10.81 -11.62 -1.53
CA ASN A 125 10.73 -12.29 -2.84
C ASN A 125 9.28 -12.60 -3.22
N GLU A 126 8.48 -13.14 -2.31
CA GLU A 126 7.05 -13.43 -2.53
C GLU A 126 6.29 -12.18 -3.00
N ARG A 127 6.48 -11.05 -2.30
CA ARG A 127 5.86 -9.77 -2.68
C ARG A 127 6.40 -9.23 -4.01
N ALA A 128 7.68 -9.44 -4.31
CA ALA A 128 8.27 -9.04 -5.58
C ALA A 128 7.68 -9.84 -6.75
N ASP A 129 7.60 -11.17 -6.61
CA ASP A 129 7.02 -12.06 -7.61
C ASP A 129 5.56 -11.70 -7.89
N GLN A 130 4.79 -11.41 -6.84
CA GLN A 130 3.40 -10.96 -6.95
C GLN A 130 3.27 -9.69 -7.81
N MET A 131 4.06 -8.65 -7.51
CA MET A 131 4.02 -7.37 -8.24
C MET A 131 4.56 -7.48 -9.67
N ILE A 132 5.62 -8.27 -9.88
CA ILE A 132 6.19 -8.54 -11.21
C ILE A 132 5.16 -9.28 -12.08
N ASN A 133 4.50 -10.29 -11.52
CA ASN A 133 3.57 -11.15 -12.23
C ASN A 133 2.38 -10.40 -12.83
N ILE A 134 1.85 -9.39 -12.12
CA ILE A 134 0.74 -8.54 -12.58
C ILE A 134 1.20 -7.21 -13.18
N GLU A 135 2.51 -6.96 -13.23
CA GLU A 135 3.16 -5.72 -13.67
C GLU A 135 2.61 -4.46 -12.98
N THR A 136 2.26 -4.55 -11.69
CA THR A 136 1.65 -3.44 -10.93
C THR A 136 1.97 -3.56 -9.44
N GLN A 137 2.25 -2.43 -8.78
CA GLN A 137 2.40 -2.38 -7.33
C GLN A 137 1.05 -2.55 -6.65
N ILE A 138 1.03 -3.32 -5.56
CA ILE A 138 -0.17 -3.56 -4.75
C ILE A 138 0.06 -3.05 -3.33
N GLY A 139 -0.98 -2.46 -2.75
CA GLY A 139 -0.96 -1.97 -1.37
C GLY A 139 0.08 -0.86 -1.16
N PRO A 140 -0.32 0.42 -1.02
CA PRO A 140 0.64 1.48 -0.70
C PRO A 140 1.35 1.19 0.62
N ILE A 141 2.65 1.50 0.68
CA ILE A 141 3.42 1.39 1.93
C ILE A 141 2.95 2.50 2.86
N TYR A 142 2.47 2.14 4.05
CA TYR A 142 2.02 3.11 5.02
C TYR A 142 3.26 3.78 5.62
N MET A 143 3.33 5.11 5.47
CA MET A 143 4.41 5.93 6.00
C MET A 143 3.88 7.06 6.88
N SER A 144 4.72 7.45 7.82
CA SER A 144 4.55 8.65 8.63
C SER A 144 5.59 9.71 8.27
N TYR A 145 5.25 10.99 8.37
CA TYR A 145 6.18 12.11 8.26
C TYR A 145 6.00 13.10 9.43
N PRO A 146 7.04 13.87 9.80
CA PRO A 146 6.91 14.91 10.82
C PRO A 146 5.86 15.94 10.43
N ASP A 147 5.06 16.38 11.40
CA ASP A 147 3.92 17.25 11.17
C ASP A 147 4.34 18.58 10.54
N ASP A 148 3.56 19.04 9.56
CA ASP A 148 3.77 20.32 8.89
C ASP A 148 2.42 21.00 8.65
N ASN A 149 2.16 22.08 9.40
CA ASN A 149 0.92 22.85 9.33
C ASN A 149 0.57 23.35 7.92
N LYS A 150 1.55 23.57 7.05
CA LYS A 150 1.31 23.99 5.67
C LYS A 150 0.88 22.82 4.79
N ILE A 151 1.43 21.62 5.02
CA ILE A 151 0.94 20.39 4.38
C ILE A 151 -0.48 20.11 4.86
N ASN A 152 -0.72 20.10 6.18
CA ASN A 152 -2.04 19.80 6.75
C ASN A 152 -3.12 20.72 6.16
N LYS A 153 -2.91 22.04 6.20
CA LYS A 153 -3.85 23.01 5.60
C LYS A 153 -4.07 22.83 4.11
N LEU A 154 -3.03 22.43 3.37
CA LEU A 154 -3.15 22.16 1.94
C LEU A 154 -4.01 20.91 1.70
N LEU A 155 -3.77 19.82 2.43
CA LEU A 155 -4.57 18.60 2.30
C LEU A 155 -6.03 18.85 2.69
N GLU A 156 -6.28 19.54 3.80
CA GLU A 156 -7.62 19.94 4.25
C GLU A 156 -8.36 20.80 3.22
N SER A 157 -7.67 21.63 2.44
CA SER A 157 -8.33 22.45 1.42
C SER A 157 -9.02 21.62 0.34
N PHE A 158 -8.47 20.43 0.02
CA PHE A 158 -9.05 19.51 -0.95
C PHE A 158 -10.28 18.77 -0.40
N THR A 159 -10.44 18.65 0.92
CA THR A 159 -11.57 17.91 1.52
C THR A 159 -12.89 18.68 1.44
N SER A 160 -12.86 19.95 1.01
CA SER A 160 -14.07 20.71 0.67
C SER A 160 -14.71 20.29 -0.65
N LEU A 161 -13.97 19.56 -1.49
CA LEU A 161 -14.46 18.98 -2.74
C LEU A 161 -15.18 17.65 -2.46
N VAL A 162 -16.06 17.25 -3.37
CA VAL A 162 -16.66 15.92 -3.33
C VAL A 162 -15.56 14.87 -3.59
N PRO A 163 -15.39 13.86 -2.73
CA PRO A 163 -14.42 12.79 -2.95
C PRO A 163 -14.79 11.92 -4.15
N ASP A 164 -13.78 11.41 -4.86
CA ASP A 164 -13.97 10.44 -5.95
C ASP A 164 -14.39 9.06 -5.42
N TYR A 165 -14.01 8.75 -4.18
CA TYR A 165 -14.42 7.54 -3.47
C TYR A 165 -14.79 7.89 -2.03
N ASP A 166 -15.93 7.41 -1.56
CA ASP A 166 -16.42 7.59 -0.19
C ASP A 166 -17.21 6.34 0.20
N PHE A 167 -16.61 5.47 1.01
CA PHE A 167 -17.24 4.20 1.39
C PHE A 167 -16.80 3.74 2.78
N GLU A 168 -17.64 2.94 3.42
CA GLU A 168 -17.34 2.22 4.66
C GLU A 168 -16.91 0.79 4.33
N SER A 169 -15.76 0.35 4.86
CA SER A 169 -15.22 -0.99 4.72
C SER A 169 -15.86 -1.97 5.71
N PHE A 170 -15.61 -3.28 5.55
CA PHE A 170 -16.17 -4.35 6.40
C PHE A 170 -15.78 -4.25 7.89
N ASP A 171 -14.73 -3.51 8.21
CA ASP A 171 -14.22 -3.25 9.56
C ASP A 171 -14.69 -1.90 10.15
N HIS A 172 -15.73 -1.31 9.55
CA HIS A 172 -16.31 -0.02 9.90
C HIS A 172 -15.36 1.18 9.74
N SER A 173 -14.23 1.00 9.06
CA SER A 173 -13.39 2.12 8.67
C SER A 173 -13.98 2.81 7.43
N CYS A 174 -14.09 4.14 7.49
CA CYS A 174 -14.55 4.95 6.37
C CYS A 174 -13.34 5.47 5.59
N HIS A 175 -13.37 5.30 4.27
CA HIS A 175 -12.32 5.68 3.36
C HIS A 175 -12.82 6.77 2.42
N LYS A 176 -12.05 7.86 2.31
CA LYS A 176 -12.28 8.90 1.30
C LYS A 176 -11.03 9.16 0.48
N LEU A 177 -11.17 9.33 -0.82
CA LEU A 177 -10.05 9.59 -1.71
C LEU A 177 -10.41 10.68 -2.74
N TRP A 178 -9.51 11.65 -2.91
CA TRP A 178 -9.64 12.72 -3.92
C TRP A 178 -8.49 12.61 -4.92
N CYS A 179 -8.82 12.54 -6.21
CA CYS A 179 -7.88 12.40 -7.31
C CYS A 179 -7.49 13.78 -7.86
N ILE A 180 -6.37 14.32 -7.38
CA ILE A 180 -5.91 15.67 -7.74
C ILE A 180 -5.04 15.60 -8.99
N SER A 181 -5.59 16.03 -10.13
CA SER A 181 -4.92 15.97 -11.44
C SER A 181 -4.82 17.32 -12.17
N ASP A 182 -5.28 18.40 -11.54
CA ASP A 182 -5.11 19.75 -12.06
C ASP A 182 -3.62 20.16 -12.04
N PRO A 183 -3.05 20.68 -13.14
CA PRO A 183 -1.63 21.01 -13.20
C PRO A 183 -1.15 22.01 -12.15
N ASP A 184 -1.97 23.00 -11.78
CA ASP A 184 -1.60 24.01 -10.79
C ASP A 184 -1.60 23.39 -9.38
N ASP A 185 -2.60 22.58 -9.05
CA ASP A 185 -2.66 21.85 -7.79
C ASP A 185 -1.52 20.84 -7.65
N ILE A 186 -1.20 20.10 -8.72
CA ILE A 186 -0.04 19.18 -8.75
C ILE A 186 1.25 19.94 -8.43
N ASN A 187 1.43 21.14 -8.97
CA ASN A 187 2.62 21.95 -8.73
C ASN A 187 2.66 22.48 -7.28
N ILE A 188 1.53 22.92 -6.75
CA ILE A 188 1.40 23.36 -5.35
C ILE A 188 1.73 22.22 -4.38
N ILE A 189 1.10 21.04 -4.56
CA ILE A 189 1.38 19.84 -3.77
C ILE A 189 2.86 19.46 -3.90
N SER A 190 3.38 19.35 -5.12
CA SER A 190 4.79 19.00 -5.35
C SER A 190 5.76 19.95 -4.65
N LYS A 191 5.46 21.26 -4.62
CA LYS A 191 6.28 22.25 -3.93
C LYS A 191 6.20 22.08 -2.42
N GLN A 192 5.00 21.89 -1.89
CA GLN A 192 4.78 21.78 -0.45
C GLN A 192 5.39 20.49 0.12
N LEU A 193 5.29 19.36 -0.59
CA LEU A 193 5.86 18.07 -0.17
C LEU A 193 7.40 18.04 -0.15
N ARG A 194 8.09 18.97 -0.80
CA ARG A 194 9.57 19.09 -0.72
C ARG A 194 10.08 19.41 0.69
N SER A 195 9.22 19.92 1.57
CA SER A 195 9.53 20.14 2.98
C SER A 195 9.77 18.83 3.75
N ILE A 196 9.25 17.70 3.26
CA ILE A 196 9.40 16.40 3.90
C ILE A 196 10.84 15.90 3.73
N ASN A 197 11.59 15.93 4.83
CA ASN A 197 13.00 15.50 4.86
C ASN A 197 13.18 14.00 5.09
N SER A 198 12.22 13.36 5.75
CA SER A 198 12.25 11.93 6.02
C SER A 198 10.85 11.35 6.05
N LEU A 199 10.73 10.09 5.64
CA LEU A 199 9.55 9.26 5.83
C LEU A 199 9.92 8.09 6.74
N TYR A 200 8.97 7.65 7.55
CA TYR A 200 9.12 6.53 8.46
C TYR A 200 8.12 5.46 8.02
N ILE A 201 8.60 4.26 7.71
CA ILE A 201 7.73 3.15 7.34
C ILE A 201 6.96 2.75 8.61
N ALA A 202 5.63 2.84 8.57
CA ALA A 202 4.74 2.40 9.63
C ALA A 202 4.27 0.96 9.38
N ASP A 203 3.95 0.62 8.13
CA ASP A 203 3.68 -0.74 7.69
C ASP A 203 4.13 -0.96 6.23
N GLY A 204 4.57 -2.18 5.92
CA GLY A 204 4.97 -2.58 4.57
C GLY A 204 6.48 -2.69 4.33
N HIS A 205 7.30 -3.02 5.33
CA HIS A 205 8.75 -3.16 5.17
C HIS A 205 9.11 -4.26 4.17
N HIS A 206 8.38 -5.38 4.17
CA HIS A 206 8.55 -6.43 3.14
C HIS A 206 8.22 -5.92 1.73
N ARG A 207 7.23 -5.03 1.57
CA ARG A 207 6.88 -4.39 0.28
C ARG A 207 7.96 -3.40 -0.16
N MET A 208 8.54 -2.64 0.78
CA MET A 208 9.71 -1.79 0.50
C MET A 208 10.90 -2.63 0.02
N GLY A 209 11.19 -3.73 0.71
CA GLY A 209 12.23 -4.68 0.35
C GLY A 209 12.01 -5.30 -1.03
N ALA A 210 10.77 -5.71 -1.33
CA ALA A 210 10.37 -6.21 -2.64
C ALA A 210 10.63 -5.18 -3.75
N MET A 211 10.31 -3.90 -3.53
CA MET A 211 10.61 -2.83 -4.49
C MET A 211 12.11 -2.61 -4.70
N SER A 212 12.94 -2.80 -3.66
CA SER A 212 14.40 -2.80 -3.82
C SER A 212 14.87 -3.95 -4.72
N ILE A 213 14.33 -5.15 -4.54
CA ILE A 213 14.64 -6.32 -5.38
C ILE A 213 14.21 -6.06 -6.83
N ILE A 214 12.99 -5.55 -7.05
CA ILE A 214 12.48 -5.20 -8.37
C ILE A 214 13.40 -4.18 -9.05
N SER A 215 13.70 -3.05 -8.39
CA SER A 215 14.59 -2.02 -8.95
C SER A 215 15.97 -2.58 -9.34
N GLN A 216 16.57 -3.42 -8.49
CA GLN A 216 17.86 -4.05 -8.77
C GLN A 216 17.81 -5.03 -9.94
N ASN A 217 16.76 -5.86 -10.02
CA ASN A 217 16.55 -6.79 -11.14
C ASN A 217 16.44 -6.04 -12.47
N TYR A 218 15.67 -4.95 -12.51
CA TYR A 218 15.56 -4.10 -13.69
C TYR A 218 16.89 -3.44 -14.09
N LYS A 219 17.69 -2.97 -13.12
CA LYS A 219 19.02 -2.41 -13.37
C LYS A 219 20.00 -3.44 -13.93
N LYS A 220 19.93 -4.69 -13.43
CA LYS A 220 20.86 -5.77 -13.80
C LYS A 220 20.52 -6.43 -15.13
N TYR A 221 19.24 -6.71 -15.38
CA TYR A 221 18.79 -7.51 -16.52
C TYR A 221 18.11 -6.68 -17.62
N GLY A 222 17.91 -5.38 -17.39
CA GLY A 222 17.10 -4.52 -18.25
C GLY A 222 15.60 -4.74 -18.03
N SER A 223 14.78 -3.90 -18.67
CA SER A 223 13.33 -4.10 -18.63
C SER A 223 12.92 -5.26 -19.52
N GLN A 224 12.13 -6.20 -18.98
CA GLN A 224 11.50 -7.25 -19.79
C GLN A 224 10.42 -6.70 -20.75
N SER A 225 9.91 -5.48 -20.52
CA SER A 225 8.95 -4.81 -21.41
C SER A 225 9.36 -3.37 -21.72
N LYS A 226 9.28 -2.94 -23.00
CA LYS A 226 9.59 -1.55 -23.38
C LYS A 226 8.68 -0.49 -22.73
N ARG A 227 7.59 -0.91 -22.06
CA ARG A 227 6.52 -0.05 -21.53
C ARG A 227 6.77 0.46 -20.10
N ASN A 228 7.59 -0.19 -19.28
CA ASN A 228 7.79 0.20 -17.87
C ASN A 228 9.22 0.67 -17.59
N ARG A 229 9.41 2.00 -17.56
CA ARG A 229 10.70 2.66 -17.26
C ARG A 229 10.83 3.17 -15.82
N ASN A 230 9.76 3.16 -15.02
CA ASN A 230 9.75 3.75 -13.67
C ASN A 230 9.75 2.67 -12.58
N CYS A 231 10.81 1.85 -12.54
CA CYS A 231 11.00 0.81 -11.52
C CYS A 231 11.59 1.35 -10.20
N ASP A 232 11.93 2.64 -10.15
CA ASP A 232 12.47 3.31 -8.97
C ASP A 232 11.39 4.03 -8.15
N GLY A 233 10.14 4.09 -8.64
CA GLY A 233 9.01 4.67 -7.91
C GLY A 233 8.35 3.64 -7.00
N VAL A 234 8.13 3.99 -5.73
CA VAL A 234 7.48 3.17 -4.71
C VAL A 234 6.18 3.86 -4.30
N MET A 235 5.05 3.17 -4.38
CA MET A 235 3.75 3.71 -3.98
C MET A 235 3.64 3.77 -2.46
N VAL A 236 3.48 4.99 -1.94
CA VAL A 236 3.38 5.25 -0.50
C VAL A 236 2.05 5.90 -0.18
N ALA A 237 1.50 5.61 0.99
CA ALA A 237 0.42 6.37 1.62
C ALA A 237 1.03 7.02 2.87
N ALA A 238 1.21 8.34 2.84
CA ALA A 238 1.93 9.08 3.84
C ALA A 238 0.98 9.94 4.68
N PHE A 239 1.07 9.83 6.00
CA PHE A 239 0.26 10.56 6.97
C PHE A 239 1.13 11.31 7.99
N PRO A 240 0.65 12.43 8.55
CA PRO A 240 1.39 13.15 9.58
C PRO A 240 1.49 12.30 10.87
N ALA A 241 2.60 12.44 11.59
CA ALA A 241 2.92 11.63 12.76
C ALA A 241 1.94 11.85 13.92
N GLU A 242 1.43 13.07 14.12
CA GLU A 242 0.46 13.40 15.16
C GLU A 242 -0.88 12.66 15.00
N GLN A 243 -1.20 12.23 13.78
CA GLN A 243 -2.39 11.46 13.47
C GLN A 243 -2.15 9.95 13.56
N SER A 244 -0.94 9.49 13.91
CA SER A 244 -0.64 8.07 14.03
C SER A 244 -0.89 7.58 15.45
N LYS A 245 -1.68 6.50 15.61
CA LYS A 245 -1.77 5.75 16.87
C LYS A 245 -0.83 4.55 16.82
N ILE A 246 0.06 4.44 17.80
CA ILE A 246 0.99 3.31 17.94
C ILE A 246 0.51 2.48 19.12
N PHE A 247 0.15 1.23 18.86
CA PHE A 247 -0.27 0.26 19.87
C PHE A 247 0.88 -0.70 20.20
N ASP A 248 0.77 -1.36 21.34
CA ASP A 248 1.69 -2.40 21.77
C ASP A 248 1.49 -3.71 21.01
N TYR A 249 2.57 -4.47 20.85
CA TYR A 249 2.53 -5.80 20.26
C TYR A 249 2.60 -6.85 21.38
N ASN A 250 1.45 -7.46 21.69
CA ASN A 250 1.35 -8.49 22.73
C ASN A 250 1.50 -9.89 22.14
N ARG A 251 2.49 -10.66 22.62
CA ARG A 251 2.70 -12.05 22.21
C ARG A 251 2.13 -13.00 23.25
N VAL A 252 1.28 -13.93 22.81
CA VAL A 252 0.76 -15.03 23.63
C VAL A 252 1.51 -16.30 23.29
N ILE A 253 2.10 -16.93 24.29
CA ILE A 253 2.82 -18.20 24.14
C ILE A 253 1.87 -19.31 24.56
N LYS A 254 1.61 -20.27 23.66
CA LYS A 254 0.67 -21.38 23.90
C LYS A 254 1.28 -22.49 24.76
N ASP A 255 2.57 -22.76 24.56
CA ASP A 255 3.36 -23.71 25.33
C ASP A 255 4.85 -23.35 25.24
N LEU A 256 5.69 -23.99 26.06
CA LEU A 256 7.13 -23.75 26.12
C LEU A 256 7.94 -24.62 25.13
N ASN A 257 7.26 -25.31 24.20
CA ASN A 257 7.86 -26.24 23.25
C ASN A 257 8.82 -27.26 23.89
N GLY A 258 8.42 -27.79 25.04
CA GLY A 258 9.21 -28.76 25.82
C GLY A 258 10.34 -28.17 26.68
N LEU A 259 10.49 -26.85 26.74
CA LEU A 259 11.44 -26.18 27.64
C LEU A 259 10.85 -26.04 29.05
N SER A 260 11.73 -25.98 30.06
CA SER A 260 11.36 -25.47 31.37
C SER A 260 11.16 -23.95 31.33
N GLU A 261 10.47 -23.38 32.31
CA GLU A 261 10.29 -21.92 32.40
C GLU A 261 11.63 -21.18 32.41
N ASN A 262 12.63 -21.68 33.14
CA ASN A 262 13.95 -21.07 33.22
C ASN A 262 14.69 -21.14 31.87
N ASP A 263 14.71 -22.32 31.23
CA ASP A 263 15.39 -22.48 29.93
C ASP A 263 14.73 -21.64 28.82
N PHE A 264 13.43 -21.40 28.93
CA PHE A 264 12.69 -20.54 28.02
C PHE A 264 13.04 -19.07 28.22
N LEU A 265 13.05 -18.58 29.47
CA LEU A 265 13.42 -17.20 29.80
C LEU A 265 14.88 -16.89 29.44
N ASP A 266 15.80 -17.84 29.59
CA ASP A 266 17.20 -17.68 29.20
C ASP A 266 17.41 -17.56 27.67
N LYS A 267 16.40 -17.92 26.86
CA LYS A 267 16.46 -17.91 25.38
C LYS A 267 15.71 -16.74 24.73
N LEU A 268 14.93 -15.98 25.49
CA LEU A 268 14.24 -14.77 25.01
C LEU A 268 15.20 -13.58 24.90
#